data_AF-A0A383BU52-F1
#
_entry.id   AF-A0A383BU52-F1
#
_cell.length_a   1.000
_cell.length_b   1.000
_cell.length_c   1.000
_cell.angle_alpha   90.00
_cell.angle_beta   90.00
_cell.angle_gamma   90.00
#
_symmetry.space_group_name_H-M   'P 1'
#
loop_
_entity.id
_entity.type
_entity.pdbx_description
1 polymer ?
#
loop_
_entity_poly.entity_id
_entity_poly.type
_entity_poly.pdbx_seq_one_letter_code
_entity_poly.pdbx_strand_id
1 'polypeptide(L)' 'MDSGLIDQHDLWTDNQKKSAEEVISRLNSQGIRLVRMAWGDTHGCSRVKEVSVPVFLNSLINGYNIN' A
#
# COMPACT_ATOMS: atom_id res chain seq x y z
N MET A 1 3.97 -18.58 6.94
CA MET A 1 3.94 -17.37 6.10
C MET A 1 4.82 -16.39 6.82
N ASP A 2 6.02 -16.16 6.28
CA ASP A 2 6.96 -15.24 6.93
C ASP A 2 6.33 -13.85 7.02
N SER A 3 6.51 -13.18 8.14
CA SER A 3 6.04 -11.81 8.35
C SER A 3 6.68 -10.89 7.32
N GLY A 4 5.90 -10.03 6.68
CA GLY A 4 6.41 -9.05 5.72
C GLY A 4 7.16 -7.89 6.38
N LEU A 5 7.86 -7.08 5.59
CA LEU A 5 8.63 -5.91 6.07
C LEU A 5 7.82 -5.01 7.02
N ILE A 6 6.54 -4.78 6.75
CA ILE A 6 5.68 -3.95 7.60
C ILE A 6 5.52 -4.56 9.01
N ASP A 7 5.29 -5.87 9.09
CA ASP A 7 5.06 -6.60 10.35
C ASP A 7 6.37 -6.84 11.11
N GLN A 8 7.44 -7.20 10.40
CA GLN A 8 8.78 -7.40 10.97
C GLN A 8 9.33 -6.17 11.71
N HIS A 9 8.90 -4.97 11.30
CA HIS A 9 9.42 -3.70 11.83
C HIS A 9 8.36 -2.86 12.54
N ASP A 10 7.16 -3.41 12.80
CA ASP A 10 6.05 -2.74 13.48
C ASP A 10 5.73 -1.34 12.89
N LEU A 11 5.71 -1.24 11.56
CA LEU A 11 5.61 0.04 10.86
C LEU A 11 4.19 0.62 10.87
N TRP A 12 3.19 -0.19 11.23
CA TRP A 12 1.79 0.20 11.22
C TRP A 12 1.16 0.11 12.59
N THR A 13 0.45 1.17 12.96
CA THR A 13 -0.53 1.16 14.05
C THR A 13 -1.72 0.25 13.74
N ASP A 14 -2.45 -0.15 14.78
CA ASP A 14 -3.69 -0.95 14.63
C ASP A 14 -4.72 -0.27 13.73
N ASN A 15 -4.83 1.06 13.82
CA ASN A 15 -5.72 1.84 12.95
C ASN A 15 -5.29 1.72 11.47
N GLN A 16 -3.99 1.75 11.17
CA GLN A 16 -3.49 1.59 9.81
C GLN A 16 -3.69 0.16 9.29
N LYS A 17 -3.52 -0.86 10.12
CA LYS A 17 -3.84 -2.26 9.79
C LYS A 17 -5.32 -2.40 9.41
N LYS A 18 -6.22 -1.82 10.22
CA LYS A 18 -7.66 -1.80 9.92
C LYS A 18 -7.98 -1.03 8.63
N SER A 19 -7.38 0.14 8.41
CA SER A 19 -7.57 0.88 7.16
C SER A 19 -7.09 0.10 5.93
N ALA A 20 -6.02 -0.68 6.05
CA ALA A 20 -5.56 -1.52 4.96
C ALA A 20 -6.59 -2.61 4.62
N GLU A 21 -7.17 -3.28 5.62
CA GLU A 21 -8.25 -4.26 5.42
C GLU A 21 -9.47 -3.64 4.74
N GLU A 22 -9.87 -2.43 5.14
CA GLU A 22 -10.97 -1.68 4.53
C GLU A 22 -10.67 -1.35 3.05
N VAL A 23 -9.46 -0.92 2.73
CA VAL A 23 -9.03 -0.68 1.35
C VAL A 23 -9.07 -1.97 0.53
N ILE A 24 -8.55 -3.08 1.05
CA ILE A 24 -8.57 -4.39 0.37
C ILE A 24 -10.01 -4.81 0.06
N SER A 25 -10.91 -4.69 1.04
CA SER A 25 -12.34 -4.99 0.87
C SER A 25 -12.99 -4.11 -0.22
N ARG A 26 -12.66 -2.83 -0.25
CA ARG A 26 -13.14 -1.89 -1.27
C ARG A 26 -12.62 -2.23 -2.67
N LEU A 27 -11.34 -2.57 -2.80
CA LEU A 27 -10.75 -2.96 -4.10
C LEU A 27 -11.48 -4.17 -4.69
N ASN A 28 -11.77 -5.16 -3.86
CA ASN A 28 -12.47 -6.38 -4.26
C ASN A 28 -13.94 -6.11 -4.63
N SER A 29 -14.68 -5.42 -3.76
CA SER A 29 -16.13 -5.18 -3.95
C SER A 29 -16.44 -4.26 -5.12
N GLN A 30 -15.54 -3.32 -5.45
CA GLN A 30 -15.73 -2.36 -6.54
C GLN A 30 -15.08 -2.81 -7.87
N GLY A 31 -14.43 -3.98 -7.90
CA GLY A 31 -13.76 -4.47 -9.09
C GLY A 31 -12.63 -3.56 -9.59
N ILE A 32 -11.99 -2.81 -8.68
CA ILE A 32 -10.90 -1.89 -9.02
C ILE A 32 -9.72 -2.70 -9.56
N ARG A 33 -9.09 -2.22 -10.63
CA ARG A 33 -7.98 -2.90 -11.30
C ARG A 33 -6.63 -2.21 -11.13
N LEU A 34 -6.67 -0.90 -10.94
CA LEU A 34 -5.49 -0.03 -10.85
C LEU A 34 -5.61 0.88 -9.64
N VAL A 35 -4.47 1.12 -8.99
CA VAL A 35 -4.33 2.03 -7.85
C VAL A 35 -3.25 3.04 -8.17
N ARG A 36 -3.53 4.33 -7.96
CA ARG A 36 -2.50 5.37 -7.96
C ARG A 36 -1.96 5.52 -6.55
N MET A 37 -0.69 5.18 -6.37
CA MET A 37 0.05 5.42 -5.13
C MET A 37 0.73 6.78 -5.23
N ALA A 38 0.44 7.67 -4.30
CA ALA A 38 1.02 9.02 -4.26
C ALA A 38 1.89 9.22 -3.01
N TRP A 39 3.03 9.89 -3.15
CA TRP A 39 3.91 10.28 -2.05
C TRP A 39 4.55 11.64 -2.31
N GLY A 40 4.97 12.34 -1.26
CA GLY A 40 5.75 13.56 -1.39
C GLY A 40 7.23 13.26 -1.52
N ASP A 41 7.95 13.97 -2.39
CA ASP A 41 9.40 13.97 -2.40
C ASP A 41 9.99 15.04 -1.45
N THR A 42 11.32 15.07 -1.34
CA THR A 42 12.06 16.01 -0.48
C THR A 42 11.91 17.48 -0.89
N HIS A 43 11.39 17.76 -2.07
CA HIS A 43 11.10 19.11 -2.56
C HIS A 43 9.63 19.50 -2.37
N GLY A 44 8.81 18.61 -1.78
CA GLY A 44 7.38 18.81 -1.59
C GLY A 44 6.54 18.56 -2.84
N CYS A 45 7.13 18.00 -3.91
CA CYS A 45 6.38 17.63 -5.10
C CYS A 45 5.68 16.28 -4.89
N SER A 46 4.41 16.19 -5.30
CA SER A 46 3.70 14.92 -5.33
C SER A 46 4.22 14.05 -6.48
N ARG A 47 4.68 12.85 -6.14
CA ARG A 47 5.03 11.78 -7.06
C ARG A 47 3.92 10.74 -7.03
N VAL A 48 3.67 10.12 -8.19
CA VAL A 48 2.60 9.14 -8.35
C VAL A 48 3.11 7.98 -9.20
N LYS A 49 2.67 6.77 -8.86
CA LYS A 49 2.78 5.60 -9.73
C LYS A 49 1.46 4.85 -9.77
N GLU A 50 1.03 4.51 -10.99
CA GLU A 50 -0.11 3.63 -11.20
C GLU A 50 0.36 2.17 -11.18
N VAL A 51 -0.29 1.35 -10.36
CA VAL A 51 0.06 -0.06 -10.17
C VAL A 51 -1.19 -0.93 -10.24
N SER A 52 -1.00 -2.19 -10.60
CA SER A 52 -2.07 -3.19 -10.52
C SER A 52 -2.41 -3.51 -9.06
N VAL A 53 -3.65 -3.97 -8.82
CA VAL A 53 -4.08 -4.38 -7.48
C VAL A 53 -3.13 -5.41 -6.83
N PRO A 54 -2.65 -6.47 -7.51
CA PRO A 54 -1.70 -7.41 -6.89
C PRO A 54 -0.40 -6.74 -6.40
N VAL A 55 0.12 -5.77 -7.16
CA VAL A 55 1.32 -5.01 -6.77
C VAL A 55 1.03 -4.13 -5.56
N PHE A 56 -0.13 -3.47 -5.55
CA PHE A 56 -0.56 -2.68 -4.39
C PHE A 56 -0.72 -3.55 -3.13
N LEU A 57 -1.39 -4.71 -3.24
CA LEU A 57 -1.56 -5.64 -2.10
C LEU A 57 -0.22 -6.12 -1.55
N ASN A 58 0.73 -6.47 -2.42
CA ASN A 58 2.07 -6.82 -1.98
C ASN A 58 2.77 -5.66 -1.25
N SER A 59 2.53 -4.41 -1.67
CA SER A 59 3.13 -3.24 -1.02
C SER A 59 2.61 -2.97 0.39
N LEU A 60 1.39 -3.40 0.70
CA LEU A 60 0.83 -3.34 2.06
C LEU A 60 1.54 -4.29 3.04
N ILE A 61 2.30 -5.27 2.53
CA ILE A 61 3.03 -6.26 3.31
C ILE A 61 4.54 -5.96 3.30
N ASN A 62 5.07 -5.59 2.13
CA ASN A 62 6.51 -5.53 1.87
C ASN A 62 7.04 -4.11 1.59
N GLY A 63 6.17 -3.09 1.59
CA GLY A 63 6.52 -1.76 1.10
C GLY A 63 6.62 -1.69 -0.42
N TYR A 64 6.89 -0.49 -0.94
CA TYR A 64 7.00 -0.24 -2.37
C TYR A 64 8.33 0.41 -2.71
N ASN A 65 9.07 -0.20 -3.65
CA ASN A 65 10.31 0.38 -4.14
C ASN A 65 10.01 1.49 -5.17
N ILE A 66 10.49 2.70 -4.89
CA ILE A 66 10.31 3.91 -5.72
C ILE A 66 11.54 4.27 -6.55
N ASN A 67 12.62 3.47 -6.47
CA ASN A 67 13.86 3.65 -7.24
C ASN A 67 13.76 3.07 -8.65
#